data_AF-A0A0C1GLW0-F1
#
_entry.id   AF-A0A0C1GLW0-F1
#
_cell.length_a   1.000
_cell.length_b   1.000
_cell.length_c   1.000
_cell.angle_alpha   90.00
_cell.angle_beta   90.00
_cell.angle_gamma   90.00
#
_symmetry.space_group_name_H-M   'P 1'
#
loop_
_entity.id
_entity.type
_entity.pdbx_description
1 polymer ?
#
loop_
_entity_poly.entity_id
_entity_poly.type
_entity_poly.pdbx_seq_one_letter_code
_entity_poly.pdbx_strand_id
1 'polypeptide(L)' 'MNYYARLIKGRVTEVWNDGGLNITPADVHVAELATKFVPCPDWVIAGATYDGKEWVNPEPILPT' A
#
# COMPACT_ATOMS: atom_id res chain seq x y z
N MET A 1 13.98 1.98 -2.65
CA MET A 1 12.89 2.39 -1.75
C MET A 1 11.94 1.22 -1.61
N ASN A 2 11.49 0.97 -0.40
CA ASN A 2 10.50 -0.04 -0.10
C ASN A 2 9.12 0.61 -0.03
N TYR A 3 8.13 -0.02 -0.67
CA TYR A 3 6.75 0.45 -0.72
C TYR A 3 5.85 -0.54 0.00
N TYR A 4 4.88 -0.01 0.73
CA TYR A 4 3.92 -0.79 1.49
C TYR A 4 2.52 -0.23 1.28
N ALA A 5 1.57 -1.12 1.07
CA ALA A 5 0.17 -0.79 0.94
C ALA A 5 -0.61 -1.27 2.16
N ARG A 6 -1.42 -0.38 2.73
CA ARG A 6 -2.35 -0.73 3.80
C ARG A 6 -3.61 -1.33 3.22
N LEU A 7 -3.81 -2.61 3.46
CA LEU A 7 -4.96 -3.37 2.97
C LEU A 7 -6.07 -3.44 4.02
N ILE A 8 -7.27 -3.03 3.63
CA ILE A 8 -8.49 -3.22 4.40
C ILE A 8 -9.51 -3.92 3.50
N LYS A 9 -9.92 -5.13 3.87
CA LYS A 9 -10.86 -5.97 3.09
C LYS A 9 -10.44 -6.11 1.62
N GLY A 10 -9.15 -6.32 1.36
CA GLY A 10 -8.59 -6.49 0.01
C GLY A 10 -8.40 -5.21 -0.81
N ARG A 11 -8.65 -4.03 -0.21
CA ARG A 11 -8.50 -2.73 -0.88
C ARG A 11 -7.41 -1.88 -0.23
N VAL A 12 -6.59 -1.24 -1.06
CA VAL A 12 -5.55 -0.30 -0.64
C VAL A 12 -6.21 0.99 -0.18
N THR A 13 -5.98 1.32 1.08
CA THR A 13 -6.47 2.57 1.69
C THR A 13 -5.37 3.63 1.82
N GLU A 14 -4.12 3.19 1.83
CA GLU A 14 -2.95 4.03 2.02
C GLU A 14 -1.74 3.35 1.37
N VAL A 15 -0.86 4.15 0.78
CA VAL A 15 0.45 3.71 0.28
C VAL A 15 1.51 4.52 1.01
N TRP A 16 2.46 3.82 1.61
CA TRP A 16 3.57 4.40 2.35
C TRP A 16 4.89 3.90 1.75
N ASN A 17 5.92 4.72 1.77
CA ASN A 17 7.27 4.34 1.36
C ASN A 17 8.28 4.73 2.43
N ASP A 18 9.40 4.02 2.47
CA ASP A 18 10.43 4.19 3.49
C ASP A 18 11.34 5.41 3.29
N GLY A 19 11.13 6.20 2.23
CA GLY A 19 12.00 7.34 1.88
C GLY A 19 13.46 6.95 1.62
N GLY A 20 13.75 5.67 1.39
CA GLY A 20 15.12 5.15 1.25
C GLY A 20 15.87 4.96 2.57
N LEU A 21 15.17 5.04 3.71
CA LEU A 21 15.76 4.90 5.05
C LEU A 21 15.89 3.45 5.50
N ASN A 22 15.47 2.48 4.68
CA ASN A 22 15.50 1.04 5.00
C ASN A 22 14.75 0.71 6.30
N ILE A 23 13.60 1.35 6.49
CA ILE A 23 12.67 1.13 7.60
C ILE A 23 11.39 0.48 7.09
N THR A 24 10.66 -0.14 8.01
CA THR A 24 9.41 -0.84 7.78
C THR A 24 8.25 -0.14 8.49
N PRO A 25 6.99 -0.46 8.17
CA PRO A 25 5.84 0.08 8.88
C PRO A 25 5.88 -0.15 10.41
N ALA A 26 6.54 -1.21 10.88
CA ALA A 26 6.68 -1.51 12.30
C ALA A 26 7.59 -0.53 13.06
N ASP A 27 8.44 0.21 12.35
CA ASP A 27 9.38 1.17 12.95
C ASP A 27 8.70 2.53 13.25
N VAL A 28 7.57 2.82 12.60
CA VAL A 28 6.92 4.16 12.64
C VAL A 28 5.43 4.12 13.01
N HIS A 29 4.77 2.97 12.90
CA HIS A 29 3.36 2.81 13.25
C HIS A 29 3.17 1.91 14.48
N VAL A 30 2.06 2.12 15.20
CA VAL A 30 1.63 1.20 16.27
C VAL A 30 1.39 -0.20 15.72
N ALA A 31 1.64 -1.23 16.55
CA ALA A 31 1.63 -2.63 16.11
C ALA A 31 0.37 -3.05 15.34
N GLU A 32 -0.82 -2.67 15.81
CA GLU A 32 -2.10 -3.01 15.16
C GLU A 32 -2.26 -2.37 13.77
N LEU A 33 -1.61 -1.22 13.55
CA LEU A 33 -1.63 -0.55 12.26
C LEU A 33 -0.54 -1.12 11.33
N ALA A 34 0.66 -1.33 11.85
CA ALA A 34 1.79 -1.90 11.10
C ALA A 34 1.43 -3.27 10.48
N THR A 35 0.67 -4.11 11.18
CA THR A 35 0.25 -5.44 10.68
C THR A 35 -0.70 -5.37 9.48
N LYS A 36 -1.28 -4.21 9.18
CA LYS A 36 -2.19 -3.99 8.05
C LYS A 36 -1.46 -3.59 6.76
N PHE A 37 -0.16 -3.34 6.84
CA PHE A 37 0.69 -3.02 5.69
C PHE A 37 1.35 -4.28 5.13
N VAL A 38 1.36 -4.39 3.81
CA VAL A 38 2.07 -5.45 3.08
C VAL A 38 3.00 -4.82 2.03
N PRO A 39 4.15 -5.44 1.72
CA PRO A 39 5.00 -4.98 0.63
C PRO A 39 4.22 -4.91 -0.69
N CYS A 40 4.43 -3.85 -1.46
CA CYS A 40 3.79 -3.68 -2.77
C CYS A 40 4.78 -3.10 -3.79
N PRO A 41 4.49 -3.22 -5.10
CA PRO A 41 5.20 -2.47 -6.13
C PRO A 41 5.03 -0.95 -5.96
N ASP A 42 5.96 -0.19 -6.55
CA ASP A 42 6.02 1.27 -6.52
C ASP A 42 4.89 1.97 -7.30
N TRP A 43 4.28 1.27 -8.26
CA TRP A 43 3.18 1.76 -9.08
C TRP A 43 1.80 1.59 -8.43
N VAL A 44 1.68 0.91 -7.30
CA VAL A 44 0.40 0.73 -6.60
C VAL A 44 -0.09 2.05 -6.04
N ILE A 45 -1.37 2.37 -6.25
CA ILE A 45 -2.00 3.58 -5.74
C ILE A 45 -3.11 3.30 -4.74
N ALA A 46 -3.49 4.31 -3.97
CA ALA A 46 -4.69 4.26 -3.13
C ALA A 46 -5.92 3.92 -3.98
N GLY A 47 -6.77 3.02 -3.47
CA GLY A 47 -7.93 2.52 -4.17
C GLY A 47 -7.70 1.23 -4.98
N ALA A 48 -6.44 0.81 -5.18
CA ALA A 48 -6.10 -0.47 -5.79
C ALA A 48 -6.66 -1.66 -5.00
N THR A 49 -6.82 -2.81 -5.66
CA THR A 49 -7.24 -4.07 -5.06
C THR A 49 -6.12 -5.11 -5.14
N TYR A 50 -6.08 -6.00 -4.15
CA TYR A 50 -5.16 -7.12 -4.10
C TYR A 50 -5.93 -8.41 -3.81
N ASP A 51 -5.83 -9.39 -4.69
CA ASP A 51 -6.54 -10.68 -4.58
C ASP A 51 -5.68 -11.80 -3.94
N GLY A 52 -4.49 -11.45 -3.44
CA GLY A 52 -3.51 -12.40 -2.90
C GLY A 52 -2.46 -12.85 -3.93
N LYS A 53 -2.59 -12.43 -5.20
CA LYS A 53 -1.63 -12.72 -6.27
C LYS A 53 -1.25 -11.47 -7.04
N GLU A 54 -2.23 -10.66 -7.43
CA GLU A 54 -2.06 -9.54 -8.34
C GLU A 54 -2.60 -8.24 -7.76
N TRP A 55 -1.93 -7.15 -8.12
CA TRP A 55 -2.32 -5.78 -7.81
C TRP A 55 -3.06 -5.18 -9.00
N VAL A 56 -4.24 -4.62 -8.76
CA VAL A 56 -5.04 -3.96 -9.80
C VAL A 56 -5.36 -2.54 -9.37
N ASN A 57 -4.81 -1.56 -10.06
CA ASN A 57 -5.14 -0.15 -9.84
C ASN A 57 -6.52 0.18 -10.40
N PRO A 58 -7.28 1.10 -9.78
CA PRO A 58 -8.54 1.58 -10.35
C PRO A 58 -8.29 2.29 -11.68
N GLU A 59 -9.32 2.33 -12.53
CA GLU A 59 -9.27 3.10 -13.78
C GLU A 59 -9.02 4.59 -13.47
N PRO A 60 -8.26 5.31 -14.31
CA PRO A 60 -8.11 6.75 -14.19
C PRO A 60 -9.46 7.45 -14.24
N ILE A 61 -9.69 8.39 -13.33
CA ILE A 61 -10.85 9.27 -13.41
C ILE A 61 -10.57 10.29 -14.53
N LEU A 62 -11.25 10.13 -15.66
CA LEU A 62 -11.17 11.09 -16.76
C LEU A 62 -12.01 12.33 -16.40
N PRO A 63 -11.52 13.56 -16.66
CA PRO A 63 -12.34 14.75 -16.52
C PRO A 63 -13.53 14.68 -17.50
N THR A 64 -14.73 14.94 -16.99
CA THR A 64 -15.97 15.08 -17.77
C THR A 64 -16.02 16.40 -18.52
#